data_AF-A0A8X6PBD7-F1
#
_entry.id   AF-A0A8X6PBD7-F1
#
_cell.length_a   1.000
_cell.length_b   1.000
_cell.length_c   1.000
_cell.angle_alpha   90.00
_cell.angle_beta   90.00
_cell.angle_gamma   90.00
#
_symmetry.space_group_name_H-M   'P 1'
#
loop_
_entity.id
_entity.type
_entity.pdbx_description
1 polymer ?
#
loop_
_entity_poly.entity_id
_entity_poly.type
_entity_poly.pdbx_seq_one_letter_code
_entity_poly.pdbx_strand_id
1 'polypeptide(L)'
;SIFAIICLPSGSLLLSIIALIVICPVGLEAGPSLLKRMGLKIIEKPGLRLGIILLMVIIWCVIHVLSTDYENTWTWPNTVSFGVVGGNGTNFTTVRPFPPARLTHNFPQYLTYFAVLELIGLTVLTHLSHLIKFFLTLVIAVIQGFINLNLLQDSLDYYDDRTYGASDHDMSHSITLTVIVVVVAVCLILINRQLEVTSRRLFLWQKEVEEQREMVADMRLKNEALVYNILPPHVAKHFLGQSKKDEELYSKSYEAVGVLFAAMPNFSDFYTEDSVNNQGLECLRFLNEVISDYDAVS
;
A
#
# COMPACT_ATOMS: atom_id res chain seq x y z
N SER A 1 -6.00 23.37 -32.37
CA SER A 1 -6.64 22.10 -32.74
C SER A 1 -7.60 21.66 -31.65
N ILE A 2 -8.86 21.35 -31.98
CA ILE A 2 -9.90 20.91 -31.03
C ILE A 2 -9.44 19.69 -30.21
N PHE A 3 -8.65 18.79 -30.82
CA PHE A 3 -7.98 17.69 -30.13
C PHE A 3 -7.15 18.12 -28.91
N ALA A 4 -6.33 19.18 -29.04
CA ALA A 4 -5.54 19.71 -27.92
C ALA A 4 -6.44 20.38 -26.86
N ILE A 5 -7.55 20.99 -27.28
CA ILE A 5 -8.54 21.60 -26.39
C ILE A 5 -9.28 20.54 -25.56
N ILE A 6 -9.42 19.31 -26.05
CA ILE A 6 -10.09 18.21 -25.32
C ILE A 6 -9.09 17.39 -24.50
N CYS A 7 -7.93 17.05 -25.07
CA CYS A 7 -6.93 16.21 -24.39
C CYS A 7 -6.24 16.92 -23.21
N LEU A 8 -5.83 18.18 -23.36
CA LEU A 8 -5.13 18.88 -22.27
C LEU A 8 -5.97 18.99 -20.97
N PRO A 9 -7.25 19.44 -21.01
CA PRO A 9 -8.06 19.49 -19.80
C PRO A 9 -8.46 18.11 -19.27
N SER A 10 -8.70 17.12 -20.14
CA SER A 10 -9.03 15.76 -19.69
C SER A 10 -7.82 15.06 -19.03
N GLY A 11 -6.60 15.28 -19.52
CA GLY A 11 -5.38 14.79 -18.88
C GLY A 11 -5.07 15.49 -17.57
N SER A 12 -5.26 16.81 -17.53
CA SER A 12 -5.18 17.57 -16.29
C SER A 12 -6.19 17.10 -15.25
N LEU A 13 -7.42 16.80 -15.68
CA LEU A 13 -8.48 16.27 -14.82
C LEU A 13 -8.14 14.87 -14.30
N LEU A 14 -7.65 13.98 -15.16
CA LEU A 14 -7.24 12.63 -14.78
C LEU A 14 -6.05 12.65 -13.81
N LEU A 15 -5.04 13.49 -14.08
CA LEU A 15 -3.92 13.72 -13.16
C LEU A 15 -4.37 14.33 -11.83
N SER A 16 -5.32 15.27 -11.85
CA SER A 16 -5.86 15.87 -10.63
C SER A 16 -6.62 14.85 -9.78
N ILE A 17 -7.39 13.96 -10.42
CA ILE A 17 -8.08 12.84 -9.76
C ILE A 17 -7.05 11.89 -9.15
N ILE A 18 -6.04 11.46 -9.91
CA ILE A 18 -4.97 10.58 -9.41
C ILE A 18 -4.25 11.24 -8.24
N ALA A 19 -3.83 12.49 -8.37
CA ALA A 19 -3.17 13.24 -7.30
C ALA A 19 -4.04 13.34 -6.04
N LEU A 20 -5.34 13.63 -6.18
CA LEU A 20 -6.28 13.64 -5.06
C LEU A 20 -6.32 12.28 -4.34
N ILE A 21 -6.36 11.18 -5.08
CA ILE A 21 -6.40 9.82 -4.53
C ILE A 21 -5.06 9.41 -3.91
N VAL A 22 -3.92 9.82 -4.46
CA VAL A 22 -2.57 9.55 -3.89
C VAL A 22 -2.33 10.37 -2.61
N ILE A 23 -2.68 11.67 -2.65
CA ILE A 23 -2.36 12.62 -1.57
C ILE A 23 -3.30 12.42 -0.36
N CYS A 24 -4.56 12.05 -0.57
CA CYS A 24 -5.53 11.84 0.51
C CYS A 24 -5.09 10.80 1.58
N PRO A 25 -4.56 9.62 1.24
CA PRO A 25 -4.13 8.64 2.24
C PRO A 25 -2.75 8.92 2.84
N VAL A 26 -1.84 9.60 2.12
CA VAL A 26 -0.42 9.75 2.52
C VAL A 26 -0.16 11.07 3.27
N GLY A 27 -0.86 12.15 2.95
CA GLY A 27 -0.46 13.52 3.34
C GLY A 27 -1.10 14.10 4.60
N LEU A 28 -1.67 13.29 5.49
CA LEU A 28 -2.81 13.74 6.28
C LEU A 28 -2.61 14.01 7.78
N GLU A 29 -1.43 14.51 8.12
CA GLU A 29 -1.21 15.25 9.37
C GLU A 29 -1.16 16.78 9.20
N ALA A 30 -0.88 17.31 7.99
CA ALA A 30 -0.65 18.76 7.78
C ALA A 30 -1.55 19.45 6.72
N GLY A 31 -2.53 18.76 6.13
CA GLY A 31 -3.36 19.29 5.03
C GLY A 31 -4.65 20.03 5.44
N PRO A 32 -5.29 20.78 4.52
CA PRO A 32 -6.55 21.49 4.77
C PRO A 32 -7.70 20.54 5.14
N SER A 33 -8.50 20.93 6.13
CA SER A 33 -9.53 20.10 6.78
C SER A 33 -10.62 19.56 5.84
N LEU A 34 -10.86 20.24 4.72
CA LEU A 34 -11.84 19.83 3.72
C LEU A 34 -11.34 18.63 2.89
N LEU A 35 -10.05 18.62 2.50
CA LEU A 35 -9.42 17.48 1.81
C LEU A 35 -9.34 16.25 2.72
N LYS A 36 -9.02 16.45 4.01
CA LYS A 36 -9.07 15.40 5.06
C LYS A 36 -10.39 14.65 5.04
N ARG A 37 -11.48 15.42 5.10
CA ARG A 37 -12.84 14.90 5.19
C ARG A 37 -13.29 14.21 3.91
N MET A 38 -12.84 14.67 2.76
CA MET A 38 -13.12 14.04 1.47
C MET A 38 -12.32 12.74 1.27
N GLY A 39 -11.02 12.74 1.58
CA GLY A 39 -10.17 11.56 1.50
C GLY A 39 -10.64 10.42 2.39
N LEU A 40 -11.01 10.72 3.64
CA LEU A 40 -11.57 9.74 4.57
C LEU A 40 -12.90 9.15 4.05
N LYS A 41 -13.80 9.97 3.49
CA LYS A 41 -15.07 9.49 2.91
C LYS A 41 -14.87 8.59 1.69
N ILE A 42 -13.85 8.86 0.88
CA ILE A 42 -13.48 8.02 -0.27
C ILE A 42 -12.96 6.67 0.23
N ILE A 43 -12.12 6.66 1.27
CA ILE A 43 -11.60 5.43 1.87
C ILE A 43 -12.72 4.61 2.52
N GLU A 44 -13.62 5.26 3.27
CA GLU A 44 -14.67 4.61 4.05
C GLU A 44 -15.76 3.99 3.17
N LYS A 45 -16.20 4.67 2.09
CA LYS A 45 -17.33 4.21 1.26
C LYS A 45 -16.89 3.44 0.01
N PRO A 46 -17.22 2.14 -0.11
CA PRO A 46 -16.86 1.34 -1.30
C PRO A 46 -17.52 1.82 -2.59
N GLY A 47 -18.76 2.33 -2.51
CA GLY A 47 -19.47 2.85 -3.70
C GLY A 47 -18.83 4.09 -4.32
N LEU A 48 -18.24 4.98 -3.50
CA LEU A 48 -17.57 6.18 -4.01
C LEU A 48 -16.27 5.82 -4.75
N ARG A 49 -15.55 4.80 -4.26
CA ARG A 49 -14.34 4.25 -4.93
C ARG A 49 -14.68 3.65 -6.28
N LEU A 50 -15.74 2.84 -6.34
CA LEU A 50 -16.21 2.25 -7.60
C LEU A 50 -16.67 3.34 -8.59
N GLY A 51 -17.35 4.38 -8.09
CA GLY A 51 -17.77 5.53 -8.89
C GLY A 51 -16.59 6.29 -9.49
N ILE A 52 -15.50 6.47 -8.75
CA ILE A 52 -14.27 7.11 -9.25
C ILE A 52 -13.62 6.26 -10.36
N ILE A 53 -13.53 4.94 -10.17
CA ILE A 53 -12.99 4.03 -11.20
C ILE A 53 -13.82 4.11 -12.47
N LEU A 54 -15.14 4.00 -12.33
CA LEU A 54 -16.07 4.06 -13.45
C LEU A 54 -15.97 5.41 -14.17
N LEU A 55 -15.79 6.51 -13.43
CA LEU A 55 -15.56 7.84 -14.01
C LEU A 55 -14.24 7.93 -14.77
N MET A 56 -13.13 7.36 -14.25
CA MET A 56 -11.85 7.31 -14.97
C MET A 56 -11.98 6.53 -16.28
N VAL A 57 -12.56 5.33 -16.23
CA VAL A 57 -12.79 4.48 -17.40
C VAL A 57 -13.70 5.16 -18.41
N ILE A 58 -14.76 5.84 -17.96
CA ILE A 58 -15.65 6.62 -18.84
C ILE A 58 -14.87 7.75 -19.53
N ILE A 59 -14.04 8.49 -18.80
CA ILE A 59 -13.24 9.56 -19.38
C ILE A 59 -12.29 9.00 -20.43
N TRP A 60 -11.61 7.88 -20.15
CA TRP A 60 -10.75 7.20 -21.11
C TRP A 60 -11.52 6.75 -22.36
N CYS A 61 -12.67 6.10 -22.19
CA CYS A 61 -13.55 5.71 -23.30
C CYS A 61 -14.01 6.91 -24.13
N VAL A 62 -14.41 8.01 -23.47
CA VAL A 62 -14.85 9.24 -24.15
C VAL A 62 -13.71 9.88 -24.92
N ILE A 63 -12.49 9.93 -24.37
CA ILE A 63 -11.31 10.43 -25.08
C ILE A 63 -11.05 9.59 -26.34
N HIS A 64 -11.11 8.26 -26.23
CA HIS A 64 -10.87 7.36 -27.37
C HIS A 64 -11.97 7.48 -28.43
N VAL A 65 -13.24 7.49 -28.04
CA VAL A 65 -14.38 7.64 -28.96
C VAL A 65 -14.38 9.00 -29.65
N LEU A 66 -14.19 10.09 -28.90
CA LEU A 66 -14.09 11.44 -29.49
C LEU A 66 -12.86 11.57 -30.40
N SER A 67 -11.79 10.84 -30.11
CA SER A 67 -10.59 10.83 -30.95
C SER A 67 -10.76 10.01 -32.23
N THR A 68 -11.67 9.03 -32.26
CA THR A 68 -11.95 8.20 -33.45
C THR A 68 -13.09 8.74 -34.31
N ASP A 69 -14.11 9.38 -33.71
CA ASP A 69 -15.34 9.81 -34.40
C ASP A 69 -15.28 11.24 -34.97
N TYR A 70 -14.40 12.12 -34.47
CA TYR A 70 -14.36 13.48 -34.99
C TYR A 70 -13.78 13.51 -36.40
N GLU A 71 -14.61 13.87 -37.39
CA GLU A 71 -14.18 14.07 -38.77
C GLU A 71 -12.88 14.88 -38.81
N ASN A 72 -11.91 14.31 -39.53
CA ASN A 72 -10.55 14.77 -39.76
C ASN A 72 -10.51 16.08 -40.57
N THR A 73 -11.21 17.11 -40.09
CA THR A 73 -11.40 18.44 -40.71
C THR A 73 -10.09 19.21 -40.84
N TRP A 74 -8.99 18.67 -40.33
CA TRP A 74 -7.64 19.03 -40.75
C TRP A 74 -7.11 17.96 -41.71
N THR A 75 -7.45 18.12 -42.99
CA THR A 75 -6.69 17.49 -44.05
C THR A 75 -5.30 18.13 -44.07
N TRP A 76 -4.25 17.36 -43.81
CA TRP A 76 -2.89 17.80 -44.12
C TRP A 76 -2.81 18.16 -45.60
N PRO A 77 -1.99 19.15 -46.00
CA PRO A 77 -1.76 19.43 -47.41
C PRO A 77 -1.35 18.13 -48.11
N ASN A 78 -2.04 17.78 -49.19
CA ASN A 78 -1.90 16.51 -49.92
C ASN A 78 -0.50 16.32 -50.56
N THR A 79 0.38 17.31 -50.39
CA THR A 79 1.71 17.40 -50.98
C THR A 79 2.66 18.07 -49.99
N VAL A 80 3.68 17.35 -49.54
CA VAL A 80 4.85 17.94 -48.88
C VAL A 80 5.99 17.87 -49.88
N SER A 81 6.40 19.01 -50.42
CA SER A 81 7.51 19.08 -51.37
C SER A 81 8.84 18.91 -50.61
N PHE A 82 9.43 17.73 -50.67
CA PHE A 82 10.82 17.54 -50.26
C PHE A 82 11.75 17.98 -51.39
N GLY A 83 12.47 19.08 -51.17
CA GLY A 83 13.56 19.49 -52.06
C GLY A 83 14.82 18.69 -51.73
N VAL A 84 15.16 17.71 -52.57
CA VAL A 84 16.51 17.14 -52.54
C VAL A 84 17.39 18.04 -53.39
N VAL A 85 18.29 18.79 -52.75
CA VAL A 85 19.37 19.52 -53.45
C VAL A 85 20.42 18.48 -53.85
N GLY A 86 20.20 17.83 -55.00
CA GLY A 86 21.25 17.06 -55.66
C GLY A 86 22.34 18.02 -56.14
N GLY A 87 23.61 17.67 -55.92
CA GLY A 87 24.80 18.49 -56.16
C GLY A 87 25.08 18.93 -57.60
N ASN A 88 24.07 18.98 -58.48
CA ASN A 88 24.19 19.51 -59.83
C ASN A 88 22.86 20.14 -60.29
N GLY A 89 22.41 21.21 -59.62
CA GLY A 89 21.48 22.22 -60.16
C GLY A 89 20.08 21.81 -60.65
N THR A 90 19.73 20.53 -60.67
CA THR A 90 18.41 20.04 -61.07
C THR A 90 17.60 19.71 -59.82
N ASN A 91 16.66 20.60 -59.48
CA ASN A 91 15.69 20.37 -58.41
C ASN A 91 14.75 19.23 -58.81
N PHE A 92 15.06 18.00 -58.41
CA PHE A 92 14.15 16.87 -58.61
C PHE A 92 13.12 16.84 -57.48
N THR A 93 11.95 17.46 -57.72
CA THR A 93 10.79 17.34 -56.82
C THR A 93 10.18 15.96 -57.00
N THR A 94 10.54 15.01 -56.14
CA THR A 94 9.85 13.71 -56.11
C THR A 94 8.51 13.90 -55.40
N VAL A 95 7.44 14.14 -56.15
CA VAL A 95 6.09 14.17 -55.60
C VAL A 95 5.65 12.72 -55.39
N ARG A 96 5.78 12.21 -54.16
CA ARG A 96 5.16 10.93 -53.81
C ARG A 96 3.66 11.16 -53.59
N PRO A 97 2.76 10.43 -54.28
CA PRO A 97 1.35 10.45 -53.94
C PRO A 97 1.19 9.75 -52.59
N PHE A 98 0.91 10.53 -51.55
CA PHE A 98 0.55 9.99 -50.23
C PHE A 98 -0.91 9.50 -50.26
N PRO A 99 -1.26 8.43 -49.53
CA PRO A 99 -2.63 7.92 -49.46
C PRO A 99 -3.59 9.03 -49.01
N PRO A 100 -4.88 8.98 -49.43
CA PRO A 100 -5.83 10.05 -49.18
C PRO A 100 -5.91 10.38 -47.68
N ALA A 101 -5.81 11.68 -47.38
CA ALA A 101 -5.78 12.32 -46.06
C ALA A 101 -7.06 12.15 -45.22
N ARG A 102 -7.63 10.94 -45.19
CA ARG A 102 -8.95 10.70 -44.61
C ARG A 102 -8.93 10.28 -43.14
N LEU A 103 -7.80 9.91 -42.53
CA LEU A 103 -7.79 9.29 -41.19
C LEU A 103 -6.55 9.60 -40.30
N THR A 104 -5.77 10.64 -40.57
CA THR A 104 -4.52 10.87 -39.82
C THR A 104 -4.72 11.86 -38.67
N HIS A 105 -4.74 11.33 -37.45
CA HIS A 105 -4.79 12.08 -36.21
C HIS A 105 -3.51 12.91 -36.04
N ASN A 106 -3.61 14.18 -35.62
CA ASN A 106 -2.44 15.08 -35.58
C ASN A 106 -1.38 14.67 -34.55
N PHE A 107 -1.77 13.92 -33.51
CA PHE A 107 -0.84 13.42 -32.49
C PHE A 107 -1.34 12.08 -31.87
N PRO A 108 -1.23 10.95 -32.59
CA PRO A 108 -1.74 9.64 -32.13
C PRO A 108 -1.08 9.14 -30.85
N GLN A 109 0.18 9.53 -30.61
CA GLN A 109 0.95 9.15 -29.42
C GLN A 109 0.29 9.53 -28.08
N TYR A 110 -0.48 10.63 -28.02
CA TYR A 110 -1.10 11.04 -26.76
C TYR A 110 -2.15 10.05 -26.25
N LEU A 111 -2.86 9.35 -27.13
CA LEU A 111 -3.85 8.33 -26.73
C LEU A 111 -3.19 7.19 -25.94
N THR A 112 -1.97 6.82 -26.30
CA THR A 112 -1.19 5.85 -25.54
C THR A 112 -0.76 6.41 -24.18
N TYR A 113 -0.35 7.69 -24.11
CA TYR A 113 -0.02 8.32 -22.83
C TYR A 113 -1.23 8.42 -21.88
N PHE A 114 -2.45 8.66 -22.39
CA PHE A 114 -3.67 8.62 -21.58
C PHE A 114 -3.94 7.23 -21.01
N ALA A 115 -3.74 6.17 -21.80
CA ALA A 115 -3.87 4.80 -21.32
C ALA A 115 -2.82 4.49 -20.23
N VAL A 116 -1.59 4.98 -20.37
CA VAL A 116 -0.58 4.83 -19.32
C VAL A 116 -0.99 5.56 -18.04
N LEU A 117 -1.55 6.77 -18.14
CA LEU A 117 -2.06 7.50 -16.97
C LEU A 117 -3.23 6.78 -16.29
N GLU A 118 -4.16 6.23 -17.09
CA GLU A 118 -5.26 5.37 -16.60
C GLU A 118 -4.72 4.17 -15.81
N LEU A 119 -3.73 3.46 -16.38
CA LEU A 119 -3.09 2.31 -15.75
C LEU A 119 -2.39 2.69 -14.43
N ILE A 120 -1.67 3.82 -14.40
CA ILE A 120 -1.06 4.34 -13.17
C ILE A 120 -2.15 4.69 -12.15
N GLY A 121 -3.22 5.35 -12.57
CA GLY A 121 -4.35 5.69 -11.70
C GLY A 121 -5.01 4.49 -11.05
N LEU A 122 -5.13 3.37 -11.79
CA LEU A 122 -5.65 2.12 -11.23
C LEU A 122 -4.78 1.54 -10.11
N THR A 123 -3.47 1.72 -10.18
CA THR A 123 -2.56 1.19 -9.15
C THR A 123 -2.71 1.90 -7.81
N VAL A 124 -2.92 3.21 -7.85
CA VAL A 124 -3.07 4.09 -6.69
C VAL A 124 -4.25 3.71 -5.79
N LEU A 125 -5.23 2.98 -6.31
CA LEU A 125 -6.44 2.60 -5.58
C LEU A 125 -6.17 1.52 -4.53
N THR A 126 -5.76 1.90 -3.32
CA THR A 126 -5.23 0.98 -2.28
C THR A 126 -6.21 -0.08 -1.77
N HIS A 127 -7.52 0.09 -1.93
CA HIS A 127 -8.54 -0.78 -1.31
C HIS A 127 -9.32 -1.68 -2.29
N LEU A 128 -8.87 -1.81 -3.53
CA LEU A 128 -9.45 -2.77 -4.48
C LEU A 128 -8.73 -4.12 -4.38
N SER A 129 -9.44 -5.24 -4.58
CA SER A 129 -8.81 -6.56 -4.67
C SER A 129 -7.76 -6.58 -5.78
N HIS A 130 -6.59 -7.16 -5.50
CA HIS A 130 -5.48 -7.26 -6.45
C HIS A 130 -5.89 -8.01 -7.72
N LEU A 131 -6.78 -9.00 -7.61
CA LEU A 131 -7.30 -9.75 -8.75
C LEU A 131 -8.08 -8.82 -9.69
N ILE A 132 -8.91 -7.96 -9.13
CA ILE A 132 -9.70 -7.00 -9.92
C ILE A 132 -8.75 -6.02 -10.62
N LYS A 133 -7.73 -5.51 -9.92
CA LYS A 133 -6.71 -4.65 -10.54
C LYS A 133 -5.98 -5.37 -11.67
N PHE A 134 -5.58 -6.62 -11.45
CA PHE A 134 -4.93 -7.44 -12.46
C PHE A 134 -5.79 -7.60 -13.71
N PHE A 135 -7.07 -7.96 -13.55
CA PHE A 135 -8.00 -8.10 -14.68
C PHE A 135 -8.23 -6.76 -15.40
N LEU A 136 -8.43 -5.66 -14.67
CA LEU A 136 -8.61 -4.34 -15.27
C LEU A 136 -7.36 -3.87 -16.03
N THR A 137 -6.18 -4.02 -15.45
CA THR A 137 -4.89 -3.70 -16.10
C THR A 137 -4.69 -4.54 -17.37
N LEU A 138 -5.02 -5.83 -17.32
CA LEU A 138 -4.93 -6.71 -18.49
C LEU A 138 -5.90 -6.27 -19.60
N VAL A 139 -7.16 -6.02 -19.27
CA VAL A 139 -8.18 -5.59 -20.23
C VAL A 139 -7.79 -4.28 -20.90
N ILE A 140 -7.37 -3.28 -20.13
CA ILE A 140 -6.96 -1.98 -20.67
C ILE A 140 -5.71 -2.11 -21.53
N ALA A 141 -4.72 -2.90 -21.13
CA ALA A 141 -3.50 -3.11 -21.92
C ALA A 141 -3.79 -3.82 -23.25
N VAL A 142 -4.68 -4.83 -23.25
CA VAL A 142 -5.08 -5.55 -24.48
C VAL A 142 -5.86 -4.62 -25.42
N ILE A 143 -6.83 -3.86 -24.90
CA ILE A 143 -7.60 -2.92 -25.73
C ILE A 143 -6.67 -1.84 -26.29
N GLN A 144 -5.79 -1.27 -25.48
CA GLN A 144 -4.85 -0.25 -25.94
C GLN A 144 -3.85 -0.81 -26.98
N GLY A 145 -3.36 -2.03 -26.79
CA GLY A 145 -2.50 -2.71 -27.77
C GLY A 145 -3.24 -2.96 -29.10
N PHE A 146 -4.50 -3.40 -29.03
CA PHE A 146 -5.33 -3.58 -30.22
C PHE A 146 -5.54 -2.27 -30.98
N ILE A 147 -5.84 -1.17 -30.26
CA ILE A 147 -6.01 0.17 -30.82
C ILE A 147 -4.72 0.65 -31.48
N ASN A 148 -3.56 0.48 -30.83
CA ASN A 148 -2.27 0.91 -31.36
C ASN A 148 -1.88 0.16 -32.64
N LEU A 149 -2.16 -1.15 -32.71
CA LEU A 149 -1.78 -2.00 -33.85
C LEU A 149 -2.76 -2.00 -35.01
N ASN A 150 -4.06 -1.73 -34.79
CA ASN A 150 -5.07 -1.85 -35.86
C ASN A 150 -5.69 -0.50 -36.24
N LEU A 151 -5.96 0.38 -35.27
CA LEU A 151 -6.63 1.66 -35.52
C LEU A 151 -5.64 2.80 -35.73
N LEU A 152 -4.54 2.80 -34.99
CA LEU A 152 -3.55 3.88 -35.01
C LEU A 152 -2.35 3.61 -35.91
N GLN A 153 -2.21 2.40 -36.47
CA GLN A 153 -1.05 2.01 -37.24
C GLN A 153 -0.78 2.98 -38.40
N ASP A 154 -1.78 3.23 -39.26
CA ASP A 154 -1.65 4.13 -40.41
C ASP A 154 -1.31 5.58 -40.01
N SER A 155 -1.87 6.02 -38.87
CA SER A 155 -1.65 7.37 -38.32
C SER A 155 -0.25 7.53 -37.73
N LEU A 156 0.27 6.47 -37.10
CA LEU A 156 1.62 6.43 -36.52
C LEU A 156 2.69 6.30 -37.59
N ASP A 157 2.49 5.44 -38.58
CA ASP A 157 3.43 5.28 -39.71
C ASP A 157 3.52 6.59 -40.52
N TYR A 158 2.41 7.33 -40.65
CA TYR A 158 2.42 8.68 -41.26
C TYR A 158 3.16 9.72 -40.39
N TYR A 159 2.98 9.66 -39.06
CA TYR A 159 3.69 10.55 -38.13
C TYR A 159 5.21 10.32 -38.18
N ASP A 160 5.64 9.06 -38.28
CA ASP A 160 7.04 8.65 -38.37
C ASP A 160 7.68 9.17 -39.67
N ASP A 161 7.05 8.91 -40.82
CA ASP A 161 7.57 9.33 -42.14
C ASP A 161 7.76 10.85 -42.24
N ARG A 162 6.87 11.63 -41.61
CA ARG A 162 6.95 13.10 -41.58
C ARG A 162 8.01 13.63 -40.62
N THR A 163 8.15 13.00 -39.44
CA THR A 163 8.97 13.55 -38.34
C THR A 163 10.43 13.15 -38.48
N TYR A 164 10.69 11.94 -38.97
CA TYR A 164 12.04 11.36 -39.02
C TYR A 164 12.49 10.97 -40.44
N GLY A 165 11.55 10.92 -41.41
CA GLY A 165 11.85 10.62 -42.81
C GLY A 165 11.81 9.12 -43.15
N ALA A 166 11.53 8.82 -44.41
CA ALA A 166 11.25 7.46 -44.94
C ALA A 166 12.38 6.41 -44.80
N SER A 167 13.55 6.76 -44.28
CA SER A 167 14.77 5.95 -44.42
C SER A 167 15.56 5.70 -43.12
N ASP A 168 15.02 6.06 -41.95
CA ASP A 168 15.81 6.03 -40.70
C ASP A 168 15.09 5.38 -39.49
N HIS A 169 14.21 4.39 -39.72
CA HIS A 169 13.54 3.69 -38.61
C HIS A 169 13.62 2.17 -38.71
N ASP A 170 14.35 1.57 -37.77
CA ASP A 170 14.45 0.11 -37.57
C ASP A 170 13.15 -0.50 -36.97
N MET A 171 12.27 0.32 -36.37
CA MET A 171 11.02 -0.14 -35.73
C MET A 171 9.88 0.88 -35.91
N SER A 172 8.70 0.42 -36.36
CA SER A 172 7.48 1.25 -36.41
C SER A 172 7.08 1.70 -35.00
N HIS A 173 6.72 2.98 -34.86
CA HIS A 173 6.32 3.58 -33.59
C HIS A 173 5.04 2.96 -33.02
N SER A 174 4.19 2.33 -33.86
CA SER A 174 3.04 1.52 -33.43
C SER A 174 3.43 0.34 -32.54
N ILE A 175 4.51 -0.35 -32.90
CA ILE A 175 5.06 -1.47 -32.14
C ILE A 175 5.75 -0.96 -30.89
N THR A 176 6.52 0.13 -31.01
CA THR A 176 7.21 0.74 -29.87
C THR A 176 6.25 1.19 -28.77
N LEU A 177 5.16 1.88 -29.11
CA LEU A 177 4.13 2.29 -28.14
C LEU A 177 3.39 1.10 -27.53
N THR A 178 3.13 0.06 -28.31
CA THR A 178 2.51 -1.17 -27.81
C THR A 178 3.44 -1.89 -26.81
N VAL A 179 4.73 -1.97 -27.11
CA VAL A 179 5.74 -2.51 -26.19
C VAL A 179 5.79 -1.69 -24.91
N ILE A 180 5.76 -0.36 -24.97
CA ILE A 180 5.72 0.51 -23.79
C ILE A 180 4.50 0.20 -22.92
N VAL A 181 3.30 0.09 -23.50
CA VAL A 181 2.08 -0.24 -22.75
C VAL A 181 2.19 -1.60 -22.07
N VAL A 182 2.72 -2.61 -22.78
CA VAL A 182 2.92 -3.96 -22.22
C VAL A 182 3.92 -3.93 -21.07
N VAL A 183 5.08 -3.27 -21.25
CA VAL A 183 6.11 -3.15 -20.19
C VAL A 183 5.54 -2.44 -18.97
N VAL A 184 4.84 -1.32 -19.17
CA VAL A 184 4.19 -0.58 -18.09
C VAL A 184 3.15 -1.46 -17.39
N ALA A 185 2.28 -2.15 -18.13
CA ALA A 185 1.28 -3.04 -17.54
C ALA A 185 1.92 -4.15 -16.69
N VAL A 186 2.98 -4.80 -17.18
CA VAL A 186 3.74 -5.83 -16.43
C VAL A 186 4.34 -5.23 -15.16
N CYS A 187 5.02 -4.08 -15.25
CA CYS A 187 5.58 -3.39 -14.09
C CYS A 187 4.50 -3.07 -13.05
N LEU A 188 3.35 -2.55 -13.47
CA LEU A 188 2.25 -2.20 -12.58
C LEU A 188 1.60 -3.44 -11.95
N ILE A 189 1.48 -4.56 -12.67
CA ILE A 189 1.03 -5.84 -12.11
C ILE A 189 1.98 -6.29 -10.99
N LEU A 190 3.30 -6.24 -11.23
CA LEU A 190 4.30 -6.58 -10.23
C LEU A 190 4.23 -5.66 -9.01
N ILE A 191 4.14 -4.35 -9.21
CA ILE A 191 4.02 -3.35 -8.14
C ILE A 191 2.77 -3.61 -7.31
N ASN A 192 1.60 -3.81 -7.94
CA ASN A 192 0.36 -4.10 -7.22
C ASN A 192 0.47 -5.37 -6.37
N ARG A 193 1.10 -6.43 -6.90
CA ARG A 193 1.37 -7.66 -6.13
C ARG A 193 2.29 -7.41 -4.94
N GLN A 194 3.36 -6.65 -5.12
CA GLN A 194 4.30 -6.32 -4.03
C GLN A 194 3.63 -5.49 -2.94
N LEU A 195 2.81 -4.50 -3.30
CA LEU A 195 2.06 -3.68 -2.35
C LEU A 195 1.11 -4.53 -1.50
N GLU A 196 0.38 -5.48 -2.11
CA GLU A 196 -0.51 -6.37 -1.36
C GLU A 196 0.27 -7.27 -0.39
N VAL A 197 1.33 -7.93 -0.88
CA VAL A 197 2.14 -8.82 -0.04
C VAL A 197 2.74 -8.05 1.14
N THR A 198 3.21 -6.84 0.88
CA THR A 198 3.76 -5.95 1.92
C THR A 198 2.69 -5.56 2.93
N SER A 199 1.48 -5.20 2.48
CA SER A 199 0.36 -4.87 3.37
C SER A 199 -0.05 -6.05 4.26
N ARG A 200 -0.14 -7.27 3.70
CA ARG A 200 -0.45 -8.48 4.49
C ARG A 200 0.64 -8.78 5.51
N ARG A 201 1.92 -8.64 5.13
CA ARG A 201 3.05 -8.82 6.05
C ARG A 201 3.04 -7.79 7.17
N LEU A 202 2.76 -6.52 6.84
CA LEU A 202 2.63 -5.45 7.82
C LEU A 202 1.52 -5.74 8.82
N PHE A 203 0.36 -6.21 8.35
CA PHE A 203 -0.75 -6.60 9.22
C PHE A 203 -0.36 -7.74 10.17
N LEU A 204 0.26 -8.80 9.64
CA LEU A 204 0.72 -9.92 10.47
C LEU A 204 1.77 -9.48 11.49
N TRP A 205 2.72 -8.65 11.08
CA TRP A 205 3.75 -8.12 11.97
C TRP A 205 3.14 -7.24 13.06
N GLN A 206 2.17 -6.38 12.73
CA GLN A 206 1.44 -5.59 13.72
C GLN A 206 0.69 -6.47 14.72
N LYS A 207 0.06 -7.56 14.26
CA LYS A 207 -0.61 -8.53 15.13
C LYS A 207 0.38 -9.20 16.08
N GLU A 208 1.51 -9.66 15.55
CA GLU A 208 2.57 -10.28 16.36
C GLU A 208 3.10 -9.29 17.41
N VAL A 209 3.36 -8.04 17.04
CA VAL A 209 3.83 -7.01 17.99
C VAL A 209 2.82 -6.78 19.11
N GLU A 210 1.52 -6.77 18.82
CA GLU A 210 0.50 -6.61 19.86
C GLU A 210 0.42 -7.84 20.78
N GLU A 211 0.50 -9.05 20.23
CA GLU A 211 0.54 -10.30 21.03
C GLU A 211 1.77 -10.36 21.94
N GLN A 212 2.96 -10.02 21.41
CA GLN A 212 4.19 -9.93 22.21
C GLN A 212 4.07 -8.88 23.32
N ARG A 213 3.42 -7.74 23.04
CA ARG A 213 3.16 -6.70 24.03
C ARG A 213 2.26 -7.19 25.16
N GLU A 214 1.19 -7.91 24.84
CA GLU A 214 0.29 -8.51 25.84
C GLU A 214 1.02 -9.56 26.69
N MET A 215 1.80 -10.44 26.05
CA MET A 215 2.60 -11.46 26.75
C MET A 215 3.62 -10.84 27.70
N VAL A 216 4.33 -9.78 27.27
CA VAL A 216 5.27 -9.04 28.13
C VAL A 216 4.55 -8.38 29.31
N ALA A 217 3.35 -7.85 29.10
CA ALA A 217 2.54 -7.26 30.17
C ALA A 217 2.10 -8.32 31.21
N ASP A 218 1.63 -9.48 30.77
CA ASP A 218 1.26 -10.60 31.66
C ASP A 218 2.47 -11.14 32.44
N MET A 219 3.61 -11.33 31.75
CA MET A 219 4.86 -11.73 32.40
C MET A 219 5.29 -10.73 33.47
N ARG A 220 5.16 -9.43 33.19
CA ARG A 220 5.50 -8.39 34.16
C ARG A 220 4.62 -8.46 35.40
N LEU A 221 3.30 -8.63 35.25
CA LEU A 221 2.37 -8.78 36.36
C LEU A 221 2.66 -10.02 37.20
N LYS A 222 2.92 -11.16 36.56
CA LYS A 222 3.28 -12.41 37.26
C LYS A 222 4.61 -12.28 37.99
N ASN A 223 5.62 -11.68 37.36
CA ASN A 223 6.91 -11.46 37.99
C ASN A 223 6.79 -10.51 39.20
N GLU A 224 6.02 -9.43 39.06
CA GLU A 224 5.72 -8.50 40.14
C GLU A 224 5.04 -9.20 41.33
N ALA A 225 4.02 -10.04 41.07
CA ALA A 225 3.36 -10.83 42.11
C ALA A 225 4.31 -11.80 42.82
N LEU A 226 5.20 -12.47 42.07
CA LEU A 226 6.22 -13.35 42.64
C LEU A 226 7.20 -12.59 43.53
N VAL A 227 7.62 -11.39 43.12
CA VAL A 227 8.52 -10.55 43.93
C VAL A 227 7.83 -10.10 45.22
N TYR A 228 6.56 -9.69 45.16
CA TYR A 228 5.79 -9.30 46.35
C TYR A 228 5.51 -10.47 47.30
N ASN A 229 5.47 -11.71 46.81
CA ASN A 229 5.30 -12.90 47.66
C ASN A 229 6.54 -13.23 48.49
N ILE A 230 7.74 -12.79 48.09
CA ILE A 230 9.00 -13.12 48.78
C ILE A 230 9.59 -11.90 49.50
N LEU A 231 9.32 -10.68 49.02
CA LEU A 231 9.88 -9.45 49.56
C LEU A 231 8.81 -8.55 50.17
N PRO A 232 9.08 -7.88 51.30
CA PRO A 232 8.20 -6.84 51.82
C PRO A 232 7.95 -5.70 50.80
N PRO A 233 6.79 -5.03 50.81
CA PRO A 233 6.40 -4.10 49.73
C PRO A 233 7.39 -2.97 49.44
N HIS A 234 8.03 -2.43 50.48
CA HIS A 234 9.00 -1.34 50.36
C HIS A 234 10.35 -1.81 49.78
N VAL A 235 10.71 -3.08 49.99
CA VAL A 235 11.90 -3.71 49.42
C VAL A 235 11.63 -4.12 47.97
N ALA A 236 10.47 -4.72 47.69
CA ALA A 236 10.04 -5.06 46.34
C ALA A 236 10.07 -3.83 45.40
N LYS A 237 9.57 -2.68 45.86
CA LYS A 237 9.61 -1.42 45.08
C LYS A 237 11.04 -0.95 44.76
N HIS A 238 12.01 -1.24 45.63
CA HIS A 238 13.42 -0.93 45.38
C HIS A 238 13.98 -1.74 44.20
N PHE A 239 13.63 -3.03 44.11
CA PHE A 239 14.11 -3.93 43.05
C PHE A 239 13.30 -3.84 41.75
N LEU A 240 11.99 -3.60 41.81
CA LEU A 240 11.12 -3.47 40.62
C LEU A 240 11.27 -2.11 39.90
N GLY A 241 11.69 -1.06 40.61
CA GLY A 241 11.69 0.32 40.11
C GLY A 241 12.97 0.78 39.41
N GLN A 242 14.07 0.01 39.49
CA GLN A 242 15.36 0.41 38.92
C GLN A 242 15.97 -0.73 38.12
N SER A 243 16.42 -0.43 36.88
CA SER A 243 17.30 -1.32 36.10
C SER A 243 18.69 -1.34 36.73
N LYS A 244 18.79 -1.89 37.95
CA LYS A 244 20.05 -2.09 38.65
C LYS A 244 20.62 -3.45 38.32
N LYS A 245 21.95 -3.56 38.42
CA LYS A 245 22.66 -4.82 38.21
C LYS A 245 22.23 -5.82 39.28
N ASP A 246 22.13 -7.09 38.90
CA ASP A 246 21.68 -8.21 39.75
C ASP A 246 22.53 -8.42 41.04
N GLU A 247 23.65 -7.71 41.19
CA GLU A 247 24.58 -7.85 42.32
C GLU A 247 24.40 -6.79 43.44
N GLU A 248 23.43 -5.87 43.35
CA GLU A 248 23.25 -4.83 44.37
C GLU A 248 22.43 -5.35 45.58
N LEU A 249 23.08 -5.44 46.75
CA LEU A 249 22.45 -5.87 48.01
C LEU A 249 21.65 -4.73 48.66
N TYR A 250 20.48 -5.04 49.23
CA TYR A 250 19.66 -4.10 49.99
C TYR A 250 19.90 -4.23 51.51
N SER A 251 20.15 -3.11 52.19
CA SER A 251 20.28 -3.05 53.66
C SER A 251 19.74 -1.71 54.19
N LYS A 252 19.03 -1.75 55.32
CA LYS A 252 18.50 -0.55 56.00
C LYS A 252 18.50 -0.72 57.51
N SER A 253 19.01 0.29 58.23
CA SER A 253 19.00 0.34 59.69
C SER A 253 17.72 0.99 60.21
N TYR A 254 17.19 0.48 61.33
CA TYR A 254 16.01 1.00 62.02
C TYR A 254 16.35 1.28 63.49
N GLU A 255 15.88 2.40 64.04
CA GLU A 255 16.18 2.82 65.43
C GLU A 255 15.34 2.07 66.47
N ALA A 256 14.11 1.64 66.13
CA ALA A 256 13.21 0.89 67.01
C ALA A 256 12.36 -0.10 66.19
N VAL A 257 12.38 -1.38 66.59
CA VAL A 257 11.60 -2.47 65.96
C VAL A 257 11.09 -3.42 67.05
N GLY A 258 9.85 -3.89 66.91
CA GLY A 258 9.30 -4.98 67.73
C GLY A 258 9.34 -6.30 66.97
N VAL A 259 9.73 -7.39 67.63
CA VAL A 259 9.77 -8.74 67.04
C VAL A 259 8.92 -9.66 67.91
N LEU A 260 7.99 -10.39 67.29
CA LEU A 260 7.15 -11.39 67.94
C LEU A 260 7.49 -12.77 67.37
N PHE A 261 7.66 -13.74 68.26
CA PHE A 261 7.75 -15.15 67.89
C PHE A 261 6.49 -15.86 68.35
N ALA A 262 5.88 -16.64 67.45
CA ALA A 262 4.78 -17.53 67.76
C ALA A 262 5.22 -18.97 67.46
N ALA A 263 4.81 -19.91 68.31
CA ALA A 263 5.10 -21.32 68.13
C ALA A 263 3.85 -22.14 68.45
N MET A 264 3.60 -23.18 67.66
CA MET A 264 2.54 -24.14 67.93
C MET A 264 3.08 -25.24 68.86
N PRO A 265 2.65 -25.29 70.13
CA PRO A 265 3.12 -26.32 71.04
C PRO A 265 2.58 -27.69 70.60
N ASN A 266 3.38 -28.74 70.82
CA ASN A 266 2.99 -30.16 70.65
C ASN A 266 2.50 -30.55 69.24
N PHE A 267 2.86 -29.80 68.19
CA PHE A 267 2.52 -30.17 66.81
C PHE A 267 3.17 -31.49 66.38
N SER A 268 4.36 -31.81 66.91
CA SER A 268 5.06 -33.08 66.67
C SER A 268 4.27 -34.30 67.11
N ASP A 269 3.48 -34.17 68.18
CA ASP A 269 2.71 -35.27 68.77
C ASP A 269 1.37 -35.46 68.03
N PHE A 270 0.90 -34.40 67.38
CA PHE A 270 -0.29 -34.40 66.52
C PHE A 270 0.00 -34.94 65.10
N TYR A 271 1.25 -34.84 64.64
CA TYR A 271 1.66 -35.31 63.32
C TYR A 271 1.85 -36.84 63.29
N THR A 272 1.10 -37.52 62.41
CA THR A 272 1.22 -38.98 62.21
C THR A 272 1.19 -39.34 60.72
N GLU A 273 2.17 -40.12 60.25
CA GLU A 273 2.29 -40.60 58.85
C GLU A 273 1.61 -41.96 58.63
N ASP A 274 0.46 -42.20 59.26
CA ASP A 274 -0.27 -43.45 59.07
C ASP A 274 -1.06 -43.46 57.74
N SER A 275 -1.26 -44.65 57.15
CA SER A 275 -2.04 -44.81 55.92
C SER A 275 -3.52 -44.40 56.08
N VAL A 276 -4.01 -44.36 57.32
CA VAL A 276 -5.34 -43.86 57.69
C VAL A 276 -5.39 -42.31 57.65
N ASN A 277 -4.25 -41.63 57.79
CA ASN A 277 -4.12 -40.17 57.82
C ASN A 277 -3.58 -39.59 56.50
N ASN A 278 -3.80 -40.26 55.36
CA ASN A 278 -3.32 -39.83 54.05
C ASN A 278 -1.80 -39.49 54.02
N GLN A 279 -0.97 -40.26 54.75
CA GLN A 279 0.47 -40.01 54.85
C GLN A 279 0.83 -38.63 55.47
N GLY A 280 0.01 -38.14 56.41
CA GLY A 280 0.24 -36.87 57.10
C GLY A 280 -0.23 -35.61 56.35
N LEU A 281 -0.87 -35.77 55.19
CA LEU A 281 -1.38 -34.64 54.39
C LEU A 281 -2.48 -33.84 55.11
N GLU A 282 -3.32 -34.51 55.90
CA GLU A 282 -4.39 -33.86 56.66
C GLU A 282 -3.83 -32.94 57.75
N CYS A 283 -2.73 -33.36 58.42
CA CYS A 283 -2.04 -32.52 59.40
C CYS A 283 -1.42 -31.27 58.74
N LEU A 284 -0.86 -31.40 57.54
CA LEU A 284 -0.32 -30.27 56.77
C LEU A 284 -1.43 -29.34 56.25
N ARG A 285 -2.59 -29.89 55.85
CA ARG A 285 -3.74 -29.10 55.45
C ARG A 285 -4.26 -28.26 56.63
N PHE A 286 -4.42 -28.87 57.80
CA PHE A 286 -4.82 -28.18 59.01
C PHE A 286 -3.81 -27.08 59.40
N LEU A 287 -2.51 -27.36 59.30
CA LEU A 287 -1.49 -26.34 59.56
C LEU A 287 -1.59 -25.16 58.58
N ASN A 288 -1.80 -25.42 57.28
CA ASN A 288 -2.03 -24.38 56.28
C ASN A 288 -3.29 -23.56 56.57
N GLU A 289 -4.35 -24.19 57.07
CA GLU A 289 -5.58 -23.50 57.47
C GLU A 289 -5.31 -22.55 58.64
N VAL A 290 -4.64 -23.03 59.71
CA VAL A 290 -4.25 -22.19 60.85
C VAL A 290 -3.37 -21.02 60.40
N ILE A 291 -2.35 -21.26 59.56
CA ILE A 291 -1.47 -20.20 59.05
C ILE A 291 -2.25 -19.21 58.17
N SER A 292 -3.14 -19.70 57.31
CA SER A 292 -3.97 -18.85 56.45
C SER A 292 -4.93 -17.97 57.27
N ASP A 293 -5.47 -18.48 58.38
CA ASP A 293 -6.32 -17.70 59.28
C ASP A 293 -5.53 -16.57 59.94
N TYR A 294 -4.25 -16.80 60.29
CA TYR A 294 -3.35 -15.75 60.77
C TYR A 294 -3.02 -14.73 59.68
N ASP A 295 -2.71 -15.17 58.45
CA ASP A 295 -2.41 -14.28 57.33
C ASP A 295 -3.61 -13.39 56.93
N ALA A 296 -4.86 -13.86 57.18
CA ALA A 296 -6.07 -13.10 56.86
C ALA A 296 -6.36 -11.92 57.82
N VAL A 297 -5.84 -11.97 59.05
CA VAL A 297 -5.99 -10.89 60.05
C VAL A 297 -4.80 -9.94 60.11
N SER A 298 -3.72 -10.23 59.37
CA SER A 298 -2.54 -9.37 59.21
C SER A 298 -2.61 -8.44 58.00
#